data_AF-W6LFM5-F1
#
_entry.id   AF-W6LFM5-F1
#
_cell.length_a   1.000
_cell.length_b   1.000
_cell.length_c   1.000
_cell.angle_alpha   90.00
_cell.angle_beta   90.00
_cell.angle_gamma   90.00
#
_symmetry.space_group_name_H-M   'P 1'
#
loop_
_entity.id
_entity.type
_entity.pdbx_description
1 polymer ?
#
loop_
_entity_poly.entity_id
_entity_poly.type
_entity_poly.pdbx_seq_one_letter_code
_entity_poly.pdbx_strand_id
1 'polypeptide(L)'
;MQSIESIVAKLNPFYIVVTAIAQQLFTIIWFGWIIHHIEHYYYAADKGVRRSEHVIQRYSAIIVTGATFISCLARSAVVLALVSTFKASTLQDYQVIALAVTFISMISMHRDISRQRPFQLLATQCVYEATATMLAAVGCYYLQQYKF
;
A
#
# COMPACT_ATOMS: atom_id res chain seq x y z
N MET A 1 17.55 -0.08 -24.15
CA MET A 1 17.20 0.21 -22.75
C MET A 1 17.13 1.72 -22.59
N GLN A 2 15.98 2.29 -22.21
CA GLN A 2 15.96 3.69 -21.76
C GLN A 2 16.79 3.76 -20.46
N SER A 3 17.67 4.77 -20.35
CA SER A 3 18.42 4.99 -19.10
C SER A 3 17.44 5.21 -17.95
N ILE A 4 17.70 4.64 -16.78
CA ILE A 4 16.88 4.80 -15.56
C ILE A 4 16.63 6.29 -15.28
N GLU A 5 17.61 7.14 -15.54
CA GLU A 5 17.51 8.60 -15.41
C GLU A 5 16.38 9.19 -16.25
N SER A 6 16.18 8.69 -17.48
CA SER A 6 15.12 9.15 -18.37
C SER A 6 13.72 8.69 -17.95
N ILE A 7 13.63 7.61 -17.16
CA ILE A 7 12.37 7.13 -16.58
C ILE A 7 12.05 7.99 -15.35
N VAL A 8 13.04 8.22 -14.47
CA VAL A 8 12.89 9.06 -13.27
C VAL A 8 12.52 10.50 -13.66
N ALA A 9 13.13 11.05 -14.71
CA ALA A 9 12.82 12.39 -15.20
C ALA A 9 11.38 12.55 -15.73
N LYS A 10 10.71 11.45 -16.09
CA LYS A 10 9.31 11.45 -16.56
C LYS A 10 8.30 11.24 -15.44
N LEU A 11 8.74 10.91 -14.22
CA LEU A 11 7.85 10.77 -13.08
C LEU A 11 7.41 12.15 -12.60
N ASN A 12 6.12 12.45 -12.71
CA ASN A 12 5.58 13.67 -12.13
C ASN A 12 5.46 13.50 -10.60
N PRO A 13 6.26 14.22 -9.78
CA PRO A 13 6.22 14.09 -8.32
C PRO A 13 4.86 14.50 -7.75
N PHE A 14 4.11 15.36 -8.44
CA PHE A 14 2.77 15.75 -8.04
C PHE A 14 1.81 14.54 -8.01
N TYR A 15 1.87 13.69 -9.03
CA TYR A 15 1.03 12.48 -9.08
C TYR A 15 1.33 11.52 -7.93
N ILE A 16 2.61 11.38 -7.59
CA ILE A 16 3.07 10.53 -6.49
C ILE A 16 2.50 11.04 -5.16
N VAL A 17 2.58 12.35 -4.90
CA VAL A 17 2.11 12.93 -3.64
C VAL A 17 0.58 12.85 -3.52
N VAL A 18 -0.17 13.23 -4.56
CA VAL A 18 -1.64 13.21 -4.53
C VAL A 18 -2.17 11.80 -4.31
N THR A 19 -1.62 10.82 -5.03
CA THR A 19 -2.03 9.42 -4.87
C THR A 19 -1.59 8.84 -3.52
N ALA A 20 -0.45 9.28 -2.97
CA ALA A 20 -0.02 8.86 -1.64
C ALA A 20 -0.93 9.41 -0.53
N ILE A 21 -1.42 10.66 -0.67
CA ILE A 21 -2.42 11.23 0.25
C ILE A 21 -3.71 10.41 0.20
N ALA A 22 -4.21 10.07 -0.99
CA ALA A 22 -5.40 9.25 -1.14
C ALA A 22 -5.24 7.86 -0.48
N GLN A 23 -4.10 7.21 -0.67
CA GLN A 23 -3.78 5.94 0.00
C GLN A 23 -3.70 6.10 1.53
N GLN A 24 -3.08 7.17 2.02
CA GLN A 24 -2.95 7.41 3.46
C GLN A 24 -4.31 7.64 4.13
N LEU A 25 -5.21 8.38 3.47
CA LEU A 25 -6.60 8.54 3.92
C LEU A 25 -7.32 7.19 3.92
N PHE A 26 -7.11 6.38 2.89
CA PHE A 26 -7.65 5.03 2.84
C PHE A 26 -7.12 4.14 3.97
N THR A 27 -5.84 4.24 4.35
CA THR A 27 -5.29 3.54 5.52
C THR A 27 -6.05 3.89 6.80
N ILE A 28 -6.31 5.19 7.01
CA ILE A 28 -7.02 5.66 8.20
C ILE A 28 -8.44 5.09 8.22
N ILE A 29 -9.14 5.09 7.09
CA ILE A 29 -10.50 4.54 7.00
C ILE A 29 -10.48 3.02 7.20
N TRP A 30 -9.54 2.33 6.56
CA TRP A 30 -9.44 0.87 6.60
C TRP A 30 -9.17 0.36 8.02
N PHE A 31 -8.02 0.70 8.58
CA PHE A 31 -7.59 0.24 9.91
C PHE A 31 -8.31 0.96 11.05
N GLY A 32 -8.66 2.23 10.86
CA GLY A 32 -9.36 3.01 11.88
C GLY A 32 -10.82 2.62 12.03
N TRP A 33 -11.53 2.31 10.93
CA TRP A 33 -12.99 2.10 10.97
C TRP A 33 -13.44 0.73 10.48
N ILE A 34 -13.00 0.29 9.30
CA ILE A 34 -13.58 -0.90 8.65
C ILE A 34 -13.19 -2.18 9.39
N ILE A 35 -11.89 -2.39 9.62
CA ILE A 35 -11.37 -3.62 10.23
C ILE A 35 -10.97 -3.45 11.69
N HIS A 36 -11.25 -2.29 12.29
CA HIS A 36 -10.80 -1.93 13.63
C HIS A 36 -11.07 -3.03 14.67
N HIS A 37 -12.29 -3.56 14.71
CA HIS A 37 -12.66 -4.63 15.64
C HIS A 37 -11.92 -5.94 15.40
N ILE A 38 -11.74 -6.32 14.13
CA ILE A 38 -11.03 -7.53 13.73
C ILE A 38 -9.56 -7.40 14.11
N GLU A 39 -8.94 -6.27 13.76
CA GLU A 39 -7.55 -5.99 14.03
C GLU A 39 -7.27 -6.01 15.53
N HIS A 40 -8.02 -5.26 16.34
CA HIS A 40 -7.80 -5.21 17.79
C HIS A 40 -7.93 -6.58 18.46
N TYR A 41 -8.92 -7.38 18.05
CA TYR A 41 -9.14 -8.71 18.62
C TYR A 41 -8.00 -9.67 18.26
N TYR A 42 -7.71 -9.85 16.97
CA TYR A 42 -6.69 -10.80 16.54
C TYR A 42 -5.28 -10.33 16.83
N TYR A 43 -5.04 -9.02 16.92
CA TYR A 43 -3.74 -8.46 17.35
C TYR A 43 -3.47 -8.74 18.83
N ALA A 44 -4.47 -8.64 19.70
CA ALA A 44 -4.34 -9.04 21.10
C ALA A 44 -4.00 -10.54 21.20
N ALA A 45 -4.69 -11.38 20.42
CA ALA A 45 -4.42 -12.82 20.35
C ALA A 45 -2.99 -13.12 19.85
N ASP A 46 -2.50 -12.43 18.82
CA ASP A 46 -1.13 -12.56 18.30
C ASP A 46 -0.06 -12.27 19.37
N LYS A 47 -0.33 -11.32 20.27
CA LYS A 47 0.58 -10.96 21.36
C LYS A 47 0.40 -11.78 22.63
N GLY A 48 -0.54 -12.72 22.63
CA GLY A 48 -0.83 -13.56 23.79
C GLY A 48 -1.53 -12.80 24.93
N VAL A 49 -2.23 -11.70 24.61
CA VAL A 49 -2.88 -10.84 25.60
C VAL A 49 -4.40 -10.86 25.43
N ARG A 50 -5.13 -10.81 26.56
CA ARG A 50 -6.60 -10.90 26.57
C ARG A 50 -7.32 -9.63 26.07
N ARG A 51 -6.66 -8.47 26.13
CA ARG A 51 -7.20 -7.17 25.69
C ARG A 51 -6.14 -6.43 24.90
N SER A 52 -6.53 -5.73 23.83
CA SER A 52 -5.62 -4.97 22.98
C SER A 52 -4.95 -3.81 23.72
N GLU A 53 -5.61 -3.26 24.73
CA GLU A 53 -5.10 -2.14 25.56
C GLU A 53 -3.81 -2.48 26.30
N HIS A 54 -3.60 -3.75 26.62
CA HIS A 54 -2.43 -4.23 27.33
C HIS A 54 -1.26 -4.59 26.39
N VAL A 55 -1.44 -4.43 25.08
CA VAL A 55 -0.38 -4.71 24.12
C VAL A 55 0.65 -3.58 24.13
N ILE A 56 1.91 -3.92 24.39
CA ILE A 56 3.01 -2.97 24.36
C ILE A 56 3.33 -2.64 22.90
N GLN A 57 3.05 -1.40 22.50
CA GLN A 57 3.45 -0.87 21.20
C GLN A 57 4.90 -0.41 21.23
N ARG A 58 5.75 -1.01 20.39
CA ARG A 58 7.18 -0.66 20.31
C ARG A 58 7.44 0.66 19.59
N TYR A 59 6.57 1.04 18.66
CA TYR A 59 6.70 2.24 17.85
C TYR A 59 5.51 3.16 18.12
N SER A 60 5.76 4.47 18.16
CA SER A 60 4.68 5.46 18.31
C SER A 60 3.82 5.53 17.05
N ALA A 61 2.57 5.95 17.22
CA ALA A 61 1.62 6.12 16.10
C ALA A 61 2.16 7.07 15.01
N ILE A 62 2.95 8.08 15.38
CA ILE A 62 3.55 9.02 14.44
C ILE A 62 4.56 8.32 13.52
N ILE A 63 5.43 7.48 14.09
CA ILE A 63 6.43 6.72 13.31
C ILE A 63 5.73 5.76 12.35
N VAL A 64 4.69 5.06 12.81
CA VAL A 64 3.92 4.13 11.98
C VAL A 64 3.20 4.86 10.83
N THR A 65 2.59 6.01 11.12
CA THR A 65 1.91 6.83 10.11
C THR A 65 2.91 7.38 9.08
N GLY A 66 4.06 7.88 9.53
CA GLY A 66 5.12 8.36 8.65
C GLY A 66 5.68 7.25 7.75
N ALA A 67 5.94 6.07 8.31
CA ALA A 67 6.38 4.90 7.55
C ALA A 67 5.33 4.49 6.51
N THR A 68 4.04 4.49 6.88
CA THR A 68 2.93 4.20 5.97
C THR A 68 2.90 5.18 4.80
N PHE A 69 3.05 6.48 5.07
CA PHE A 69 3.05 7.50 4.03
C PHE A 69 4.23 7.31 3.06
N ILE A 70 5.42 7.01 3.58
CA ILE A 70 6.60 6.67 2.76
C ILE A 70 6.33 5.45 1.89
N SER A 71 5.68 4.41 2.43
CA SER A 71 5.27 3.24 1.65
C SER A 71 4.27 3.60 0.56
N CYS A 72 3.34 4.52 0.80
CA CYS A 72 2.40 5.01 -0.20
C CYS A 72 3.11 5.77 -1.34
N LEU A 73 4.08 6.63 -1.02
CA LEU A 73 4.93 7.31 -2.01
C LEU A 73 5.71 6.30 -2.85
N ALA A 74 6.37 5.33 -2.19
CA ALA A 74 7.16 4.31 -2.88
C ALA A 74 6.29 3.46 -3.82
N ARG A 75 5.10 3.06 -3.37
CA ARG A 75 4.14 2.30 -4.17
C ARG A 75 3.70 3.08 -5.41
N SER A 76 3.30 4.34 -5.25
CA SER A 76 2.93 5.21 -6.38
C SER A 76 4.08 5.41 -7.37
N ALA A 77 5.31 5.59 -6.87
CA ALA A 77 6.49 5.72 -7.72
C ALA A 77 6.76 4.44 -8.53
N VAL A 78 6.66 3.26 -7.90
CA VAL A 78 6.82 1.97 -8.58
C VAL A 78 5.75 1.78 -9.65
N VAL A 79 4.48 2.09 -9.35
CA VAL A 79 3.39 1.98 -10.34
C VAL A 79 3.67 2.88 -11.54
N LEU A 80 4.00 4.15 -11.33
CA LEU A 80 4.30 5.08 -12.42
C LEU A 80 5.56 4.67 -13.22
N ALA A 81 6.59 4.15 -12.56
CA ALA A 81 7.78 3.66 -13.22
C ALA A 81 7.47 2.47 -14.14
N LEU A 82 6.66 1.51 -13.68
CA LEU A 82 6.23 0.36 -14.48
C LEU A 82 5.33 0.80 -15.63
N VAL A 83 4.39 1.70 -15.39
CA VAL A 83 3.52 2.30 -16.42
C VAL A 83 4.34 2.93 -17.53
N SER A 84 5.33 3.75 -17.17
CA SER A 84 6.24 4.41 -18.12
C SER A 84 7.07 3.40 -18.91
N THR A 85 7.58 2.36 -18.23
CA THR A 85 8.43 1.31 -18.83
C THR A 85 7.64 0.45 -19.82
N PHE A 86 6.43 0.03 -19.45
CA PHE A 86 5.58 -0.80 -20.30
C PHE A 86 4.71 -0.01 -21.29
N LYS A 87 4.80 1.33 -21.27
CA LYS A 87 3.97 2.23 -22.10
C LYS A 87 2.47 1.93 -21.96
N ALA A 88 2.05 1.66 -20.72
CA ALA A 88 0.65 1.43 -20.38
C ALA A 88 -0.19 2.67 -20.71
N SER A 89 -1.36 2.47 -21.31
CA SER A 89 -2.22 3.58 -21.78
C SER A 89 -3.68 3.43 -21.39
N THR A 90 -4.13 2.21 -21.11
CA THR A 90 -5.50 1.93 -20.70
C THR A 90 -5.60 1.77 -19.18
N LEU A 91 -6.78 1.99 -18.61
CA LEU A 91 -7.03 1.73 -17.19
C LEU A 91 -6.71 0.28 -16.81
N GLN A 92 -7.02 -0.67 -17.71
CA GLN A 92 -6.77 -2.08 -17.49
C GLN A 92 -5.26 -2.37 -17.37
N ASP A 93 -4.41 -1.72 -18.14
CA ASP A 93 -2.95 -1.87 -18.03
C ASP A 93 -2.45 -1.43 -16.65
N TYR A 94 -2.98 -0.32 -16.12
CA TYR A 94 -2.64 0.19 -14.79
C TYR A 94 -3.09 -0.78 -13.69
N GLN A 95 -4.27 -1.38 -13.84
CA GLN A 95 -4.79 -2.38 -12.91
C GLN A 95 -3.94 -3.66 -12.91
N VAL A 96 -3.51 -4.13 -14.09
CA VAL A 96 -2.60 -5.29 -14.20
C VAL A 96 -1.25 -4.99 -13.54
N ILE A 97 -0.70 -3.79 -13.76
CA ILE A 97 0.53 -3.34 -13.08
C ILE A 97 0.31 -3.29 -11.57
N ALA A 98 -0.83 -2.77 -11.09
CA ALA A 98 -1.15 -2.73 -9.67
C ALA A 98 -1.17 -4.13 -9.04
N LEU A 99 -1.77 -5.11 -9.72
CA LEU A 99 -1.76 -6.50 -9.27
C LEU A 99 -0.34 -7.06 -9.18
N ALA A 100 0.51 -6.82 -10.18
CA ALA A 100 1.90 -7.24 -10.15
C ALA A 100 2.68 -6.61 -8.97
N VAL A 101 2.49 -5.31 -8.73
CA VAL A 101 3.10 -4.61 -7.58
C VAL A 101 2.62 -5.19 -6.26
N THR A 102 1.33 -5.54 -6.16
CA THR A 102 0.74 -6.18 -4.99
C THR A 102 1.41 -7.53 -4.69
N PHE A 103 1.56 -8.39 -5.71
CA PHE A 103 2.20 -9.69 -5.51
C PHE A 103 3.65 -9.54 -5.02
N ILE A 104 4.38 -8.55 -5.54
CA ILE A 104 5.76 -8.27 -5.12
C ILE A 104 5.80 -7.76 -3.67
N SER A 105 4.93 -6.81 -3.29
CA SER A 105 4.92 -6.28 -1.92
C SER A 105 4.52 -7.33 -0.89
N MET A 106 3.65 -8.25 -1.28
CA MET A 106 3.19 -9.36 -0.45
C MET A 106 4.20 -10.49 -0.27
N ILE A 107 5.33 -10.52 -1.00
CA ILE A 107 6.35 -11.56 -0.82
C ILE A 107 6.74 -11.66 0.65
N SER A 108 6.87 -10.53 1.36
CA SER A 108 7.26 -10.50 2.78
C SER A 108 6.30 -11.25 3.73
N MET A 109 5.05 -11.50 3.32
CA MET A 109 4.03 -12.20 4.11
C MET A 109 4.36 -13.66 4.40
N HIS A 110 5.26 -14.29 3.65
CA HIS A 110 5.73 -15.65 3.97
C HIS A 110 6.31 -15.74 5.39
N ARG A 111 6.93 -14.66 5.89
CA ARG A 111 7.49 -14.62 7.25
C ARG A 111 6.41 -14.61 8.32
N ASP A 112 5.29 -13.95 8.05
CA ASP A 112 4.15 -13.89 8.96
C ASP A 112 3.43 -15.24 9.03
N ILE A 113 3.30 -15.93 7.90
CA ILE A 113 2.80 -17.32 7.83
C ILE A 113 3.72 -18.24 8.63
N SER A 114 5.04 -18.13 8.44
CA SER A 114 6.02 -18.92 9.19
C SER A 114 5.98 -18.68 10.70
N ARG A 115 5.52 -17.50 11.14
CA ARG A 115 5.35 -17.13 12.55
C ARG A 115 3.97 -17.50 13.11
N GLN A 116 3.15 -18.21 12.34
CA GLN A 116 1.81 -18.64 12.72
C GLN A 116 0.89 -17.47 13.11
N ARG A 117 1.07 -16.32 12.44
CA ARG A 117 0.24 -15.15 12.67
C ARG A 117 -1.21 -15.47 12.25
N PRO A 118 -2.24 -14.99 12.99
CA PRO A 118 -3.64 -15.26 12.65
C PRO A 118 -3.96 -14.91 11.19
N PHE A 119 -4.56 -15.86 10.47
CA PHE A 119 -4.87 -15.70 9.04
C PHE A 119 -5.74 -14.47 8.75
N GLN A 120 -6.62 -14.10 9.68
CA GLN A 120 -7.49 -12.93 9.58
C GLN A 120 -6.68 -11.63 9.47
N LEU A 121 -5.58 -11.50 10.23
CA LEU A 121 -4.69 -10.34 10.14
C LEU A 121 -3.92 -10.32 8.82
N LEU A 122 -3.52 -11.50 8.33
CA LEU A 122 -2.85 -11.63 7.04
C LEU A 122 -3.79 -11.23 5.89
N ALA A 123 -5.04 -11.73 5.94
CA ALA A 123 -6.06 -11.45 4.94
C ALA A 123 -6.42 -9.96 4.89
N THR A 124 -6.58 -9.31 6.05
CA THR A 124 -6.88 -7.88 6.08
C THR A 124 -5.73 -7.03 5.55
N GLN A 125 -4.48 -7.41 5.82
CA GLN A 125 -3.31 -6.76 5.25
C GLN A 125 -3.19 -6.99 3.73
N CYS A 126 -3.50 -8.20 3.26
CA CYS A 126 -3.54 -8.55 1.84
C CYS A 126 -4.55 -7.67 1.08
N VAL A 127 -5.79 -7.61 1.58
CA VAL A 127 -6.85 -6.83 0.95
C VAL A 127 -6.51 -5.35 0.98
N TYR A 128 -5.96 -4.84 2.09
CA TYR A 128 -5.46 -3.47 2.17
C TYR A 128 -4.40 -3.19 1.12
N GLU A 129 -3.37 -4.04 1.01
CA GLU A 129 -2.27 -3.82 0.08
C GLU A 129 -2.77 -3.82 -1.37
N ALA A 130 -3.64 -4.77 -1.73
CA ALA A 130 -4.26 -4.86 -3.05
C ALA A 130 -5.16 -3.65 -3.38
N THR A 131 -5.93 -3.16 -2.41
CA THR A 131 -6.82 -2.01 -2.61
C THR A 131 -6.05 -0.69 -2.67
N ALA A 132 -5.01 -0.54 -1.84
CA ALA A 132 -4.14 0.64 -1.85
C ALA A 132 -3.31 0.74 -3.13
N THR A 133 -2.75 -0.37 -3.64
CA THR A 133 -2.07 -0.41 -4.96
C THR A 133 -3.03 -0.08 -6.09
N MET A 134 -4.26 -0.61 -6.05
CA MET A 134 -5.27 -0.33 -7.05
C MET A 134 -5.68 1.15 -7.03
N LEU A 135 -5.86 1.73 -5.83
CA LEU A 135 -6.17 3.15 -5.67
C LEU A 135 -5.03 4.03 -6.21
N ALA A 136 -3.77 3.66 -5.96
CA ALA A 136 -2.61 4.35 -6.51
C ALA A 136 -2.63 4.33 -8.05
N ALA A 137 -2.90 3.18 -8.65
CA ALA A 137 -2.93 2.99 -10.09
C ALA A 137 -4.08 3.75 -10.76
N VAL A 138 -5.28 3.68 -10.20
CA VAL A 138 -6.45 4.45 -10.66
C VAL A 138 -6.19 5.95 -10.54
N GLY A 139 -5.65 6.41 -9.41
CA GLY A 139 -5.31 7.82 -9.21
C GLY A 139 -4.26 8.31 -10.20
N CYS A 140 -3.21 7.53 -10.44
CA CYS A 140 -2.18 7.86 -11.43
C CYS A 140 -2.76 7.93 -12.85
N TYR A 141 -3.63 6.99 -13.22
CA TYR A 141 -4.29 6.97 -14.53
C TYR A 141 -5.10 8.25 -14.76
N TYR A 142 -5.97 8.62 -13.82
CA TYR A 142 -6.80 9.81 -13.97
C TYR A 142 -5.98 11.10 -13.97
N LEU A 143 -5.00 11.23 -13.10
CA LEU A 143 -4.12 12.41 -13.08
C LEU A 143 -3.36 12.57 -14.41
N GLN A 144 -2.88 11.47 -14.99
CA GLN A 144 -2.22 11.47 -16.28
C GLN A 144 -3.17 11.76 -17.45
N GLN A 145 -4.41 11.26 -17.40
CA GLN A 145 -5.43 11.51 -18.42
C GLN A 145 -5.86 12.98 -18.45
N TYR A 146 -6.01 13.62 -17.28
CA TYR A 146 -6.41 15.03 -17.17
C TYR A 146 -5.23 16.01 -17.23
N LYS A 147 -4.00 15.54 -17.43
CA LYS A 147 -2.76 16.34 -17.56
C LYS A 147 -2.57 17.38 -16.44
N PHE A 148 -2.81 16.97 -15.19
CA PHE A 148 -2.50 17.81 -14.04
C PHE A 148 -1.00 17.88 -13.74
#